data_AF-A0A357ND57-F1
#
_entry.id   AF-A0A357ND57-F1
#
_cell.length_a   1.000
_cell.length_b   1.000
_cell.length_c   1.000
_cell.angle_alpha   90.00
_cell.angle_beta   90.00
_cell.angle_gamma   90.00
#
_symmetry.space_group_name_H-M   'P 1'
#
loop_
_entity.id
_entity.type
_entity.pdbx_description
1 polymer ?
#
loop_
_entity_poly.entity_id
_entity_poly.type
_entity_poly.pdbx_seq_one_letter_code
_entity_poly.pdbx_strand_id
1 'polypeptide(L)' 'LDVIARGLPASPGAASGTVVFDADEAERLGKKGRKVLLVRTETTPDDIHGMVAAQGILTSRGGMTSHAAVVARG' A
#
# COMPACT_ATOMS: atom_id res chain seq x y z
N LEU A 1 -8.22 15.41 12.44
CA LEU A 1 -7.30 14.83 11.45
C LEU A 1 -7.07 15.90 10.40
N ASP A 2 -5.82 16.28 10.17
CA ASP A 2 -5.48 17.27 9.14
C ASP A 2 -5.11 16.53 7.84
N VAL A 3 -5.63 16.99 6.71
CA VAL A 3 -5.45 16.33 5.42
C VAL A 3 -4.21 16.91 4.75
N ILE A 4 -3.12 16.14 4.72
CA ILE A 4 -1.83 16.59 4.19
C ILE A 4 -1.65 16.31 2.67
N ALA A 5 -2.46 15.42 2.10
CA ALA A 5 -2.40 15.06 0.70
C ALA A 5 -3.72 14.43 0.22
N ARG A 6 -3.95 14.44 -1.10
CA ARG A 6 -5.06 13.75 -1.76
C ARG A 6 -4.57 13.09 -3.04
N GLY A 7 -4.92 11.82 -3.22
CA GLY A 7 -4.58 11.02 -4.42
C GLY A 7 -5.82 10.53 -5.16
N LEU A 8 -5.60 9.59 -6.09
CA LEU A 8 -6.67 8.90 -6.80
C LEU A 8 -7.28 7.78 -5.94
N PRO A 9 -8.61 7.58 -5.96
CA PRO A 9 -9.28 6.53 -5.19
C PRO A 9 -9.15 5.17 -5.88
N ALA A 10 -7.93 4.59 -5.91
CA ALA A 10 -7.61 3.39 -6.67
C ALA A 10 -8.44 2.14 -6.27
N SER A 11 -8.70 1.98 -4.97
CA SER A 11 -9.52 0.92 -4.37
C SER A 11 -10.26 1.48 -3.14
N PRO A 12 -11.53 1.13 -2.90
CA PRO A 12 -12.29 1.61 -1.74
C PRO A 12 -11.75 1.02 -0.43
N GLY A 13 -11.80 1.79 0.65
CA GLY A 13 -11.44 1.29 1.99
C GLY A 13 -10.92 2.38 2.92
N ALA A 14 -10.75 2.01 4.19
CA ALA A 14 -10.10 2.83 5.20
C ALA A 14 -8.97 2.02 5.85
N ALA A 15 -7.75 2.54 5.80
CA ALA A 15 -6.56 1.87 6.30
C ALA A 15 -5.84 2.75 7.32
N SER A 16 -5.28 2.13 8.36
CA SER A 16 -4.41 2.78 9.34
C SER A 16 -3.32 1.82 9.79
N GLY A 17 -2.11 2.33 10.00
CA GLY A 17 -0.97 1.50 10.34
C GLY A 17 0.34 2.28 10.36
N THR A 18 1.42 1.57 10.68
CA THR A 18 2.78 2.11 10.60
C THR A 18 3.22 2.19 9.15
N VAL A 19 3.76 3.34 8.74
CA VAL A 19 4.30 3.51 7.38
C VAL A 19 5.58 2.69 7.22
N VAL A 20 5.66 1.94 6.13
CA VAL A 20 6.85 1.21 5.69
C VAL A 20 7.09 1.49 4.20
N PHE A 21 8.36 1.46 3.79
CA PHE A 21 8.77 1.81 2.42
C PHE A 21 9.27 0.62 1.60
N ASP A 22 9.24 -0.57 2.21
CA ASP A 22 9.81 -1.80 1.68
C ASP A 22 8.81 -2.95 1.84
N ALA A 23 8.70 -3.79 0.80
CA ALA A 23 7.72 -4.87 0.74
C ALA A 23 8.07 -6.05 1.68
N ASP A 24 9.37 -6.37 1.82
CA ASP A 24 9.83 -7.42 2.74
C ASP A 24 9.55 -7.01 4.18
N GLU A 25 9.79 -5.73 4.50
CA GLU A 25 9.49 -5.19 5.83
C GLU A 25 7.97 -5.18 6.11
N ALA A 26 7.15 -4.83 5.12
CA ALA A 26 5.70 -4.88 5.23
C ALA A 26 5.22 -6.30 5.54
N GLU A 27 5.75 -7.30 4.83
CA GLU A 27 5.42 -8.71 5.06
C GLU A 27 5.88 -9.18 6.44
N ARG A 28 7.13 -8.87 6.81
CA ARG A 28 7.71 -9.26 8.10
C ARG A 28 6.94 -8.69 9.28
N LEU A 29 6.51 -7.43 9.20
CA LEU A 29 5.70 -6.79 10.25
C LEU A 29 4.25 -7.27 10.23
N GLY A 30 3.66 -7.46 9.04
CA GLY A 30 2.31 -8.02 8.89
C GLY A 30 2.20 -9.41 9.50
N LYS A 31 3.20 -10.29 9.26
CA LYS A 31 3.31 -11.62 9.89
C LYS A 31 3.42 -11.56 11.41
N LYS A 32 3.89 -10.44 11.98
CA LYS A 32 3.93 -10.19 13.43
C LYS A 32 2.63 -9.56 13.98
N GLY A 33 1.58 -9.47 13.17
CA GLY A 33 0.30 -8.87 13.54
C GLY A 33 0.32 -7.33 13.61
N ARG A 34 1.36 -6.69 13.09
CA ARG A 34 1.44 -5.22 13.05
C ARG A 34 0.66 -4.70 11.84
N LYS A 35 -0.21 -3.73 12.07
CA LYS A 35 -0.87 -2.99 10.99
C LYS A 35 0.13 -2.06 10.31
N VAL A 36 0.33 -2.23 9.00
CA VAL A 36 1.28 -1.45 8.21
C VAL A 36 0.62 -0.83 6.98
N LEU A 37 1.19 0.29 6.52
CA LEU A 37 0.84 0.97 5.28
C LEU A 37 2.08 0.98 4.38
N LEU A 38 2.00 0.35 3.21
CA LEU A 38 3.11 0.30 2.27
C LEU A 38 3.11 1.56 1.41
N VAL A 39 4.18 2.35 1.50
CA VAL A 39 4.35 3.59 0.74
C VAL A 39 5.47 3.41 -0.26
N ARG A 40 5.18 3.57 -1.55
CA ARG A 40 6.14 3.34 -2.64
C ARG A 40 6.06 4.44 -3.68
N THR A 41 7.09 4.58 -4.52
CA THR A 41 6.99 5.48 -5.67
C THR A 41 5.98 4.93 -6.68
N GLU A 42 6.18 3.66 -7.05
CA GLU A 42 5.34 2.77 -7.85
C GLU A 42 5.51 1.36 -7.27
N THR A 43 4.58 0.44 -7.56
CA THR A 43 4.75 -0.98 -7.18
C THR A 43 5.02 -1.84 -8.42
N THR A 44 5.73 -2.95 -8.23
CA THR A 44 6.00 -3.98 -9.24
C THR A 44 5.45 -5.33 -8.79
N PRO A 45 5.38 -6.36 -9.67
CA PRO A 45 4.97 -7.71 -9.26
C PRO A 45 5.78 -8.28 -8.09
N ASP A 46 7.04 -7.88 -7.95
CA ASP A 46 7.91 -8.30 -6.86
C ASP A 46 7.44 -7.77 -5.50
N ASP A 47 6.64 -6.71 -5.44
CA ASP A 47 6.14 -6.14 -4.18
C ASP A 47 4.90 -6.89 -3.63
N ILE A 48 4.42 -7.95 -4.30
CA ILE A 48 3.11 -8.57 -4.04
C ILE A 48 2.94 -9.07 -2.59
N HIS A 49 3.98 -9.64 -2.00
CA HIS A 49 3.97 -10.14 -0.62
C HIS A 49 3.75 -9.01 0.38
N GLY A 50 4.41 -7.87 0.15
CA GLY A 50 4.23 -6.67 0.97
C GLY A 50 2.86 -6.04 0.77
N MET A 51 2.35 -6.03 -0.48
CA MET A 51 1.02 -5.51 -0.81
C MET A 51 -0.09 -6.29 -0.12
N VAL A 52 0.01 -7.63 -0.08
CA VAL A 52 -0.96 -8.51 0.58
C VAL A 52 -0.90 -8.38 2.11
N ALA A 53 0.30 -8.18 2.67
CA ALA A 53 0.46 -8.02 4.12
C ALA A 53 0.02 -6.64 4.66
N ALA A 54 0.02 -5.61 3.80
CA ALA A 54 -0.32 -4.25 4.18
C ALA A 54 -1.83 -4.03 4.34
N GLN A 55 -2.20 -3.11 5.23
CA GLN A 55 -3.60 -2.69 5.39
C GLN A 55 -4.03 -1.68 4.32
N GLY A 56 -3.05 -1.03 3.68
CA GLY A 56 -3.27 -0.05 2.63
C GLY A 56 -1.95 0.30 1.94
N ILE A 57 -2.07 0.80 0.72
CA ILE A 57 -0.93 1.14 -0.15
C ILE A 57 -1.07 2.59 -0.61
N LEU A 58 0.02 3.34 -0.58
CA LEU A 58 0.10 4.70 -1.12
C LEU A 58 1.23 4.76 -2.14
N THR A 59 0.91 5.19 -3.37
CA THR A 59 1.92 5.43 -4.40
C THR A 59 2.01 6.89 -4.78
N SER A 60 3.23 7.36 -5.09
CA SER A 60 3.44 8.72 -5.60
C SER A 60 3.12 8.85 -7.10
N ARG A 61 3.15 7.72 -7.82
CA ARG A 61 2.89 7.63 -9.26
C ARG A 61 1.95 6.47 -9.56
N GLY A 62 1.39 6.48 -10.76
CA GLY A 62 0.41 5.51 -11.23
C GLY A 62 -1.02 6.05 -11.25
N GLY A 63 -1.78 5.63 -12.26
CA GLY A 63 -3.20 5.96 -12.40
C GLY A 63 -4.13 4.86 -11.88
N MET A 64 -5.41 4.96 -12.22
CA MET A 64 -6.45 3.97 -11.88
C MET A 64 -6.21 2.57 -12.46
N THR A 65 -5.34 2.46 -13.47
CA THR A 65 -4.94 1.20 -14.14
C THR A 65 -3.50 0.78 -13.82
N SER A 66 -2.84 1.45 -12.86
CA SER A 66 -1.50 1.06 -12.41
C SER A 66 -1.49 -0.31 -11.71
N HIS A 67 -0.30 -0.88 -11.59
CA HIS A 67 -0.09 -2.16 -10.88
C HIS A 67 -0.73 -2.15 -9.48
N ALA A 68 -0.42 -1.13 -8.66
CA ALA A 68 -1.02 -0.98 -7.33
C ALA A 68 -2.55 -0.94 -7.36
N ALA A 69 -3.13 -0.20 -8.32
CA ALA A 69 -4.57 -0.04 -8.41
C ALA A 69 -5.29 -1.31 -8.87
N VAL A 70 -4.72 -2.06 -9.80
CA VAL A 70 -5.31 -3.32 -10.30
C VAL A 70 -5.24 -4.39 -9.24
N VAL A 71 -4.08 -4.57 -8.60
CA VAL A 71 -3.88 -5.61 -7.58
C VAL A 71 -4.68 -5.30 -6.31
N ALA A 72 -4.77 -4.05 -5.86
CA ALA A 72 -5.51 -3.70 -4.64
C ALA A 72 -7.05 -3.77 -4.78
N ARG A 73 -7.58 -4.00 -6.00
CA ARG A 73 -9.00 -4.27 -6.23
C ARG A 73 -9.30 -5.77 -6.35
N GLY A 74 -8.27 -6.59 -6.57
CA GLY A 74 -8.36 -8.04 -6.67
C GLY A 74 -8.26 -8.73 -5.32
#